data_AF-A0A1J5BWK3-F1
#
_entry.id   AF-A0A1J5BWK3-F1
#
_cell.length_a   1.000
_cell.length_b   1.000
_cell.length_c   1.000
_cell.angle_alpha   90.00
_cell.angle_beta   90.00
_cell.angle_gamma   90.00
#
_symmetry.space_group_name_H-M   'P 1'
#
loop_
_entity.id
_entity.type
_entity.pdbx_description
1 polymer ?
#
loop_
_entity_poly.entity_id
_entity_poly.type
_entity_poly.pdbx_seq_one_letter_code
_entity_poly.pdbx_strand_id
1 'polypeptide(L)'
;MPVELGVRACILEDPYRFVLHHQVMEKKTDEQVTVAMVEETKKRFADLQSCSFDKGFHSPSNQQALQAHLTLVALPRKGKLSQQAQAVEQAADFVKARRQHSAVESAINALEVHGLDRYPDHGINGFRRYVALAVVARNIHRLGAILREQEHKRARRKVRYADRDPPYELAA
;
A
#
# COMPACT_ATOMS: atom_id res chain seq x y z
N MET A 1 6.46 19.39 -26.23
CA MET A 1 5.73 19.66 -24.97
C MET A 1 5.49 18.33 -24.27
N PRO A 2 5.85 18.14 -22.98
CA PRO A 2 5.43 16.96 -22.22
C PRO A 2 3.91 16.95 -22.13
N VAL A 3 3.27 15.81 -22.41
CA VAL A 3 1.81 15.68 -22.33
C VAL A 3 1.50 15.18 -20.92
N GLU A 4 0.82 15.98 -20.11
CA GLU A 4 0.23 15.48 -18.86
C GLU A 4 -1.02 14.67 -19.23
N LEU A 5 -0.93 13.35 -19.16
CA LEU A 5 -2.07 12.49 -19.51
C LEU A 5 -3.21 12.57 -18.49
N GLY A 6 -2.98 13.11 -17.28
CA GLY A 6 -4.00 13.21 -16.23
C GLY A 6 -4.63 11.87 -15.82
N VAL A 7 -3.94 10.76 -16.12
CA VAL A 7 -4.43 9.39 -15.91
C VAL A 7 -4.09 8.93 -14.51
N ARG A 8 -5.09 8.41 -13.80
CA ARG A 8 -4.93 7.88 -12.44
C ARG A 8 -4.32 6.48 -12.46
N ALA A 9 -3.66 6.12 -11.36
CA ALA A 9 -3.23 4.75 -11.11
C ALA A 9 -3.75 4.30 -9.74
N CYS A 10 -4.20 3.05 -9.66
CA CYS A 10 -4.53 2.37 -8.41
C CYS A 10 -3.40 1.41 -8.07
N ILE A 11 -3.03 1.34 -6.78
CA ILE A 11 -2.03 0.42 -6.27
C ILE A 11 -2.58 -0.33 -5.06
N LEU A 12 -2.08 -1.55 -4.86
CA LEU A 12 -2.32 -2.35 -3.66
C LEU A 12 -0.99 -2.72 -3.03
N GLU A 13 -0.87 -2.46 -1.73
CA GLU A 13 0.35 -2.72 -0.96
C GLU A 13 0.17 -3.83 0.09
N ASP A 14 1.29 -4.45 0.45
CA ASP A 14 1.37 -5.32 1.60
C ASP A 14 1.74 -4.56 2.90
N PRO A 15 1.68 -5.22 4.07
CA PRO A 15 2.09 -4.61 5.34
C PRO A 15 3.56 -4.20 5.42
N TYR A 16 4.42 -4.72 4.52
CA TYR A 16 5.84 -4.37 4.44
C TYR A 16 6.11 -3.20 3.48
N ARG A 17 5.06 -2.64 2.87
CA ARG A 17 5.06 -1.51 1.91
C ARG A 17 5.61 -1.87 0.53
N PHE A 18 5.50 -3.13 0.12
CA PHE A 18 5.72 -3.52 -1.27
C PHE A 18 4.42 -3.38 -2.05
N VAL A 19 4.49 -2.83 -3.26
CA VAL A 19 3.37 -2.84 -4.19
C VAL A 19 3.20 -4.26 -4.72
N LEU A 20 2.05 -4.87 -4.45
CA LEU A 20 1.69 -6.20 -4.95
C LEU A 20 1.02 -6.13 -6.32
N HIS A 21 0.20 -5.10 -6.54
CA HIS A 21 -0.53 -4.91 -7.78
C HIS A 21 -0.71 -3.43 -8.10
N HIS A 22 -0.76 -3.11 -9.39
CA HIS A 22 -1.05 -1.77 -9.89
C HIS A 22 -1.95 -1.85 -11.12
N GLN A 23 -2.78 -0.84 -11.31
CA GLN A 23 -3.64 -0.69 -12.48
C GLN A 23 -3.69 0.77 -12.92
N VAL A 24 -3.42 1.01 -14.19
CA VAL A 24 -3.65 2.31 -14.82
C VAL A 24 -5.13 2.46 -15.17
N MET A 25 -5.73 3.59 -14.77
CA MET A 25 -7.16 3.84 -14.80
C MET A 25 -7.55 4.85 -15.88
N GLU A 26 -7.76 4.35 -17.11
CA GLU A 26 -8.28 5.18 -18.20
C GLU A 26 -9.79 5.33 -18.10
N LYS A 27 -10.28 6.56 -17.86
CA LYS A 27 -11.72 6.87 -17.78
C LYS A 27 -12.46 5.98 -16.78
N LYS A 28 -11.75 5.49 -15.75
CA LYS A 28 -12.31 4.67 -14.67
C LYS A 28 -12.25 5.42 -13.35
N THR A 29 -13.24 5.20 -12.51
CA THR A 29 -13.26 5.68 -11.13
C THR A 29 -12.76 4.60 -10.17
N ASP A 30 -12.38 5.00 -8.96
CA ASP A 30 -11.85 4.10 -7.93
C ASP A 30 -12.82 2.93 -7.66
N GLU A 31 -14.11 3.22 -7.53
CA GLU A 31 -15.15 2.22 -7.33
C GLU A 31 -15.30 1.22 -8.48
N GLN A 32 -14.92 1.58 -9.71
CA GLN A 32 -15.02 0.67 -10.86
C GLN A 32 -13.87 -0.33 -10.93
N VAL A 33 -12.75 -0.07 -10.26
CA VAL A 33 -11.58 -0.96 -10.27
C VAL A 33 -11.43 -1.80 -9.00
N THR A 34 -12.16 -1.48 -7.93
CA THR A 34 -11.99 -2.08 -6.59
C THR A 34 -11.99 -3.60 -6.59
N VAL A 35 -13.02 -4.23 -7.18
CA VAL A 35 -13.19 -5.69 -7.14
C VAL A 35 -12.13 -6.36 -8.01
N ALA A 36 -11.92 -5.87 -9.23
CA ALA A 36 -10.92 -6.40 -10.15
C ALA A 36 -9.51 -6.33 -9.57
N MET A 37 -9.16 -5.23 -8.88
CA MET A 37 -7.87 -5.09 -8.19
C MET A 37 -7.65 -6.21 -7.15
N VAL A 38 -8.68 -6.55 -6.37
CA VAL A 38 -8.60 -7.61 -5.35
C VAL A 38 -8.54 -8.98 -6.00
N GLU A 39 -9.38 -9.25 -7.00
CA GLU A 39 -9.39 -10.54 -7.71
C GLU A 39 -8.05 -10.85 -8.37
N GLU A 40 -7.49 -9.90 -9.13
CA GLU A 40 -6.21 -10.07 -9.79
C GLU A 40 -5.05 -10.17 -8.81
N THR A 41 -5.10 -9.44 -7.69
CA THR A 41 -4.10 -9.60 -6.63
C THR A 41 -4.19 -10.99 -6.01
N LYS A 42 -5.40 -11.48 -5.73
CA LYS A 42 -5.60 -12.79 -5.11
C LYS A 42 -5.20 -13.96 -6.01
N LYS A 43 -5.31 -13.81 -7.34
CA LYS A 43 -4.75 -14.77 -8.31
C LYS A 43 -3.23 -14.93 -8.18
N ARG A 44 -2.52 -13.86 -7.83
CA ARG A 44 -1.05 -13.85 -7.66
C ARG A 44 -0.63 -14.17 -6.21
N PHE A 45 -1.46 -13.77 -5.25
CA PHE A 45 -1.22 -13.89 -3.82
C PHE A 45 -2.47 -14.49 -3.15
N ALA A 46 -2.60 -15.82 -3.20
CA ALA A 46 -3.77 -16.54 -2.71
C ALA A 46 -4.06 -16.29 -1.21
N ASP A 47 -3.01 -15.98 -0.45
CA ASP A 47 -3.06 -15.67 0.98
C ASP A 47 -3.57 -14.25 1.29
N LEU A 48 -4.01 -13.47 0.29
CA LEU A 48 -4.65 -12.18 0.54
C LEU A 48 -6.01 -12.38 1.25
N GLN A 49 -6.03 -12.08 2.55
CA GLN A 49 -7.21 -12.26 3.41
C GLN A 49 -7.91 -10.96 3.78
N SER A 50 -7.22 -9.83 3.77
CA SER A 50 -7.77 -8.55 4.21
C SER A 50 -7.27 -7.41 3.35
N CYS A 51 -8.13 -6.42 3.12
CA CYS A 51 -7.74 -5.19 2.43
C CYS A 51 -8.47 -4.00 3.05
N SER A 52 -7.73 -2.90 3.18
CA SER A 52 -8.26 -1.59 3.57
C SER A 52 -8.40 -0.73 2.32
N PHE A 53 -9.42 0.12 2.28
CA PHE A 53 -9.71 0.97 1.13
C PHE A 53 -9.97 2.40 1.54
N ASP A 54 -9.79 3.33 0.60
CA ASP A 54 -10.29 4.68 0.75
C ASP A 54 -11.79 4.75 0.46
N LYS A 55 -12.41 5.79 1.02
CA LYS A 55 -13.84 6.04 0.86
C LYS A 55 -14.26 6.19 -0.61
N GLY A 56 -13.35 6.61 -1.49
CA GLY A 56 -13.57 6.72 -2.94
C GLY A 56 -14.00 5.40 -3.60
N PHE A 57 -13.48 4.27 -3.12
CA PHE A 57 -13.71 2.92 -3.64
C PHE A 57 -15.09 2.35 -3.30
N HIS A 58 -15.87 3.04 -2.46
CA HIS A 58 -17.16 2.52 -1.99
C HIS A 58 -18.27 2.66 -3.03
N SER A 59 -18.93 1.54 -3.29
CA SER A 59 -20.28 1.42 -3.85
C SER A 59 -21.02 0.30 -3.10
N PRO A 60 -22.37 0.28 -3.04
CA PRO A 60 -23.10 -0.82 -2.41
C PRO A 60 -22.74 -2.19 -3.01
N SER A 61 -22.51 -2.25 -4.33
CA SER A 61 -22.07 -3.46 -5.03
C SER A 61 -20.67 -3.90 -4.57
N ASN A 62 -19.71 -2.97 -4.45
CA ASN A 62 -18.38 -3.30 -3.95
C ASN A 62 -18.40 -3.80 -2.50
N GLN A 63 -19.25 -3.19 -1.65
CA GLN A 63 -19.38 -3.59 -0.25
C GLN A 63 -19.81 -5.06 -0.11
N GLN A 64 -20.62 -5.56 -1.05
CA GLN A 64 -21.07 -6.94 -1.08
C GLN A 64 -20.07 -7.86 -1.80
N ALA A 65 -19.63 -7.48 -3.01
CA ALA A 65 -18.76 -8.32 -3.83
C ALA A 65 -17.43 -8.65 -3.14
N LEU A 66 -16.81 -7.68 -2.46
CA LEU A 66 -15.52 -7.88 -1.80
C LEU A 66 -15.56 -8.93 -0.67
N GLN A 67 -16.73 -9.17 -0.06
CA GLN A 67 -16.87 -10.17 1.01
C GLN A 67 -16.71 -11.60 0.49
N ALA A 68 -16.92 -11.84 -0.80
CA ALA A 68 -16.66 -13.14 -1.42
C ALA A 68 -15.15 -13.41 -1.59
N HIS A 69 -14.32 -12.37 -1.58
CA HIS A 69 -12.89 -12.47 -1.84
C HIS A 69 -12.02 -12.26 -0.60
N LEU A 70 -12.50 -11.59 0.44
CA LEU A 70 -11.69 -11.22 1.60
C LEU A 70 -12.44 -11.53 2.90
N THR A 71 -11.70 -12.04 3.88
CA THR A 71 -12.21 -12.28 5.23
C THR A 71 -12.47 -10.96 5.95
N LEU A 72 -11.64 -9.94 5.73
CA LEU A 72 -11.82 -8.60 6.29
C LEU A 72 -11.77 -7.52 5.20
N VAL A 73 -12.88 -6.82 5.00
CA VAL A 73 -13.02 -5.69 4.07
C VAL A 73 -13.15 -4.41 4.87
N ALA A 74 -12.07 -3.63 4.97
CA ALA A 74 -12.09 -2.31 5.60
C ALA A 74 -12.39 -1.21 4.58
N LEU A 75 -13.62 -1.22 4.05
CA LEU A 75 -14.14 -0.24 3.09
C LEU A 75 -15.19 0.67 3.78
N PRO A 76 -14.86 1.96 4.04
CA PRO A 76 -15.78 2.87 4.71
C PRO A 76 -16.92 3.31 3.78
N ARG A 77 -18.14 3.37 4.31
CA ARG A 77 -19.32 3.68 3.50
C ARG A 77 -19.47 5.18 3.22
N LYS A 78 -19.99 5.51 2.03
CA LYS A 78 -20.34 6.89 1.64
C LYS A 78 -21.69 7.31 2.28
N GLY A 79 -21.80 8.58 2.68
CA GLY A 79 -23.03 9.16 3.23
C GLY A 79 -23.26 8.95 4.73
N LYS A 80 -24.52 9.08 5.17
CA LYS A 80 -24.95 8.89 6.57
C LYS A 80 -24.98 7.40 6.90
N LEU A 81 -24.26 7.02 7.96
CA LEU A 81 -24.19 5.64 8.43
C LEU A 81 -25.42 5.26 9.25
N SER A 82 -25.87 4.02 9.10
CA SER A 82 -26.76 3.39 10.08
C SER A 82 -25.96 3.03 11.34
N GLN A 83 -26.64 2.82 12.47
CA GLN A 83 -25.98 2.40 13.72
C GLN A 83 -25.18 1.10 13.53
N GLN A 84 -25.69 0.16 12.74
CA GLN A 84 -25.00 -1.08 12.42
C GLN A 84 -23.74 -0.83 11.58
N ALA A 85 -23.83 -0.01 10.54
CA ALA A 85 -22.68 0.32 9.71
C ALA A 85 -21.60 1.07 10.53
N GLN A 86 -22.02 1.96 11.42
CA GLN A 86 -21.12 2.66 12.32
C GLN A 86 -20.42 1.70 13.30
N ALA A 87 -21.14 0.74 13.87
CA ALA A 87 -20.54 -0.27 14.75
C ALA A 87 -19.49 -1.12 14.02
N VAL A 88 -19.74 -1.49 12.76
CA VAL A 88 -18.77 -2.22 11.92
C VAL A 88 -17.52 -1.38 11.64
N GLU A 89 -17.68 -0.11 11.25
CA GLU A 89 -16.54 0.78 10.97
C GLU A 89 -15.74 1.15 12.23
N GLN A 90 -16.34 1.06 13.41
CA GLN A 90 -15.70 1.29 14.71
C GLN A 90 -15.08 0.02 15.32
N ALA A 91 -15.31 -1.15 14.74
CA ALA A 91 -14.73 -2.40 15.22
C ALA A 91 -13.19 -2.34 15.21
N ALA A 92 -12.56 -2.97 16.21
CA ALA A 92 -11.12 -2.89 16.41
C ALA A 92 -10.31 -3.32 15.17
N ASP A 93 -10.73 -4.39 14.50
CA ASP A 93 -10.07 -4.90 13.30
C ASP A 93 -10.20 -3.95 12.10
N PHE A 94 -11.36 -3.30 11.94
CA PHE A 94 -11.59 -2.29 10.91
C PHE A 94 -10.68 -1.08 11.11
N VAL A 95 -10.64 -0.56 12.34
CA VAL A 95 -9.78 0.58 12.71
C VAL A 95 -8.30 0.22 12.53
N LYS A 96 -7.88 -0.98 12.93
CA LYS A 96 -6.51 -1.47 12.77
C LYS A 96 -6.12 -1.56 11.29
N ALA A 97 -6.99 -2.08 10.45
CA ALA A 97 -6.77 -2.13 9.00
C ALA A 97 -6.65 -0.73 8.39
N ARG A 98 -7.54 0.20 8.78
CA ARG A 98 -7.50 1.60 8.32
C ARG A 98 -6.24 2.35 8.71
N ARG A 99 -5.61 2.03 9.85
CA ARG A 99 -4.36 2.69 10.27
C ARG A 99 -3.18 2.42 9.33
N GLN A 100 -3.24 1.40 8.48
CA GLN A 100 -2.18 1.10 7.51
C GLN A 100 -2.20 2.04 6.29
N HIS A 101 -3.24 2.86 6.12
CA HIS A 101 -3.41 3.74 4.95
C HIS A 101 -2.33 4.81 4.77
N SER A 102 -1.75 5.34 5.85
CA SER A 102 -0.71 6.37 5.74
C SER A 102 0.56 5.87 5.01
N ALA A 103 0.78 4.56 4.96
CA ALA A 103 1.86 3.97 4.18
C ALA A 103 1.61 4.04 2.67
N VAL A 104 0.34 3.94 2.24
CA VAL A 104 -0.06 3.92 0.83
C VAL A 104 0.04 5.31 0.19
N GLU A 105 -0.31 6.38 0.91
CA GLU A 105 -0.14 7.75 0.40
C GLU A 105 1.34 8.08 0.16
N SER A 106 2.21 7.66 1.10
CA SER A 106 3.66 7.75 0.91
C SER A 106 4.13 6.92 -0.28
N ALA A 107 3.45 5.83 -0.61
CA ALA A 107 3.75 5.00 -1.76
C ALA A 107 3.48 5.72 -3.07
N ILE A 108 2.30 6.32 -3.19
CA ILE A 108 1.87 7.06 -4.37
C ILE A 108 2.81 8.24 -4.63
N ASN A 109 3.10 9.03 -3.60
CA ASN A 109 4.04 10.15 -3.71
C ASN A 109 5.45 9.68 -4.12
N ALA A 110 5.89 8.51 -3.64
CA ALA A 110 7.18 7.94 -4.07
C ALA A 110 7.16 7.50 -5.54
N LEU A 111 6.03 7.03 -6.07
CA LEU A 111 5.93 6.69 -7.49
C LEU A 111 6.07 7.92 -8.39
N GLU A 112 5.56 9.09 -7.96
CA GLU A 112 5.74 10.36 -8.67
C GLU A 112 7.21 10.74 -8.76
N VAL A 113 7.94 10.69 -7.64
CA VAL A 113 9.36 11.10 -7.56
C VAL A 113 10.33 10.07 -8.17
N HIS A 114 9.91 8.82 -8.35
CA HIS A 114 10.77 7.73 -8.84
C HIS A 114 10.51 7.35 -10.30
N GLY A 115 10.10 8.30 -11.14
CA GLY A 115 10.10 8.16 -12.60
C GLY A 115 8.76 8.37 -13.31
N LEU A 116 7.73 8.85 -12.61
CA LEU A 116 6.48 9.32 -13.23
C LEU A 116 6.46 10.83 -13.49
N ASP A 117 7.43 11.58 -12.96
CA ASP A 117 7.62 13.02 -13.18
C ASP A 117 7.95 13.37 -14.64
N ARG A 118 8.57 12.44 -15.39
CA ARG A 118 8.89 12.63 -16.80
C ARG A 118 8.86 11.32 -17.59
N TYR A 119 7.94 11.23 -18.54
CA TYR A 119 7.92 10.13 -19.52
C TYR A 119 8.01 10.68 -20.96
N PRO A 120 9.03 10.30 -21.75
CA PRO A 120 9.23 10.74 -23.14
C PRO A 120 8.35 10.01 -24.16
N ASP A 121 7.82 8.84 -23.81
CA ASP A 121 6.92 8.08 -24.69
C ASP A 121 5.57 8.78 -24.85
N HIS A 122 4.95 8.65 -26.02
CA HIS A 122 3.61 9.15 -26.26
C HIS A 122 2.54 8.07 -26.08
N GLY A 123 1.40 8.48 -25.52
CA GLY A 123 0.21 7.64 -25.42
C GLY A 123 0.22 6.66 -24.24
N ILE A 124 -0.93 6.00 -24.07
CA ILE A 124 -1.20 5.19 -22.87
C ILE A 124 -0.25 4.00 -22.69
N ASN A 125 0.17 3.38 -23.79
CA ASN A 125 1.04 2.20 -23.71
C ASN A 125 2.41 2.58 -23.12
N GLY A 126 2.93 3.74 -23.49
CA GLY A 126 4.13 4.32 -22.86
C GLY A 126 3.88 4.54 -21.37
N PHE A 127 2.82 5.28 -21.04
CA PHE A 127 2.47 5.58 -19.65
C PHE A 127 2.36 4.32 -18.76
N ARG A 128 1.68 3.26 -19.25
CA ARG A 128 1.58 1.97 -18.54
C ARG A 128 2.94 1.34 -18.27
N ARG A 129 3.88 1.41 -19.23
CA ARG A 129 5.26 0.94 -19.02
C ARG A 129 5.98 1.74 -17.93
N TYR A 130 5.85 3.06 -17.95
CA TYR A 130 6.48 3.92 -16.95
C TYR A 130 5.90 3.71 -15.55
N VAL A 131 4.59 3.53 -15.41
CA VAL A 131 3.96 3.15 -14.13
C VAL A 131 4.49 1.82 -13.63
N ALA A 132 4.59 0.81 -14.50
CA ALA A 132 5.14 -0.49 -14.13
C ALA A 132 6.62 -0.39 -13.68
N LEU A 133 7.44 0.40 -14.38
CA LEU A 133 8.84 0.65 -14.01
C LEU A 133 8.96 1.38 -12.67
N ALA A 134 8.15 2.41 -12.43
CA ALA A 134 8.13 3.15 -11.17
C ALA A 134 7.77 2.23 -9.99
N VAL A 135 6.82 1.31 -10.19
CA VAL A 135 6.46 0.28 -9.20
C VAL A 135 7.63 -0.64 -8.87
N VAL A 136 8.37 -1.11 -9.88
CA VAL A 136 9.56 -1.95 -9.69
C VAL A 136 10.65 -1.18 -8.95
N ALA A 137 10.96 0.04 -9.38
CA ALA A 137 11.95 0.90 -8.76
C ALA A 137 11.63 1.14 -7.27
N ARG A 138 10.37 1.44 -6.97
CA ARG A 138 9.89 1.62 -5.59
C ARG A 138 10.09 0.38 -4.73
N ASN A 139 9.74 -0.80 -5.23
CA ASN A 139 9.93 -2.06 -4.50
C ASN A 139 11.43 -2.31 -4.23
N ILE A 140 12.33 -2.01 -5.17
CA ILE A 140 13.79 -2.09 -4.97
C ILE A 140 14.26 -1.10 -3.90
N HIS A 141 13.80 0.16 -3.96
CA HIS A 141 14.12 1.16 -2.93
C HIS A 141 13.64 0.73 -1.54
N ARG A 142 12.46 0.12 -1.46
CA ARG A 142 11.92 -0.41 -0.21
C ARG A 142 12.79 -1.52 0.35
N LEU A 143 13.22 -2.46 -0.49
CA LEU A 143 14.16 -3.52 -0.09
C LEU A 143 15.47 -2.93 0.43
N GLY A 144 16.05 -1.96 -0.27
CA GLY A 144 17.27 -1.26 0.19
C GLY A 144 17.09 -0.53 1.52
N ALA A 145 15.91 0.06 1.77
CA ALA A 145 15.60 0.67 3.06
C ALA A 145 15.53 -0.36 4.20
N ILE A 146 14.93 -1.53 3.93
CA ILE A 146 14.86 -2.64 4.91
C ILE A 146 16.26 -3.14 5.26
N LEU A 147 17.12 -3.36 4.26
CA LEU A 147 18.50 -3.82 4.48
C LEU A 147 19.31 -2.83 5.32
N ARG A 148 19.25 -1.53 5.00
CA ARG A 148 19.91 -0.48 5.79
C ARG A 148 19.39 -0.45 7.23
N GLU A 149 18.08 -0.56 7.44
CA GLU A 149 17.51 -0.58 8.79
C GLU A 149 17.99 -1.79 9.60
N GLN A 150 18.11 -2.96 8.96
CA GLN A 150 18.66 -4.16 9.60
C GLN A 150 20.13 -3.97 9.98
N GLU A 151 20.95 -3.40 9.10
CA GLU A 151 22.36 -3.09 9.38
C GLU A 151 22.51 -2.10 10.54
N HIS A 152 21.74 -1.00 10.54
CA HIS A 152 21.73 -0.04 11.64
C HIS A 152 21.32 -0.69 12.97
N LYS A 153 20.33 -1.58 12.98
CA LYS A 153 19.94 -2.34 14.18
C LYS A 153 21.06 -3.27 14.66
N ARG A 154 21.76 -3.95 13.74
CA ARG A 154 22.92 -4.80 14.07
C ARG A 154 24.07 -3.99 14.66
N ALA A 155 24.41 -2.85 14.06
CA ALA A 155 25.44 -1.94 14.55
C ALA A 155 25.11 -1.42 15.96
N ARG A 156 23.87 -0.95 16.19
CA ARG A 156 23.40 -0.50 17.52
C ARG A 156 23.47 -1.60 18.58
N ARG A 157 23.18 -2.86 18.23
CA ARG A 157 23.32 -4.00 19.15
C ARG A 157 24.77 -4.27 19.53
N LYS A 158 25.71 -4.16 18.58
CA LYS A 158 27.15 -4.30 18.85
C LYS A 158 27.67 -3.22 19.79
N VAL A 159 27.30 -1.96 19.54
CA VAL A 159 27.65 -0.83 20.42
C VAL A 159 27.09 -1.05 21.83
N ARG A 160 25.79 -1.38 21.97
CA ARG A 160 25.18 -1.68 23.27
C ARG A 160 25.80 -2.87 24.02
N TYR A 161 26.37 -3.84 23.32
CA TYR A 161 27.06 -4.97 23.94
C TYR A 161 28.47 -4.57 24.39
N ALA A 162 29.15 -3.72 23.62
CA ALA A 162 30.45 -3.16 23.98
C ALA A 162 30.37 -2.16 25.15
N ASP A 163 29.27 -1.41 25.25
CA ASP A 163 29.02 -0.43 26.34
C ASP A 163 28.48 -1.07 27.65
N ARG A 164 28.31 -2.40 27.69
CA ARG A 164 27.96 -3.09 28.94
C ARG A 164 29.25 -3.44 29.68
N ASP A 165 29.50 -2.78 30.80
CA ASP A 165 30.55 -3.23 31.73
C ASP A 165 30.31 -4.70 32.10
N PRO A 166 31.35 -5.55 32.00
CA PRO A 166 31.22 -6.90 32.51
C PRO A 166 31.03 -6.83 34.04
N PRO A 167 30.20 -7.72 34.63
CA PRO A 167 29.74 -7.61 36.02
C PRO A 167 30.83 -7.80 37.10
N TYR A 168 32.12 -7.72 36.76
CA TYR A 168 33.23 -7.91 37.69
C TYR A 168 33.91 -6.62 38.18
N GLU A 169 33.56 -5.43 37.68
CA GLU A 169 34.22 -4.17 38.10
C GLU A 169 33.51 -3.40 39.25
N LEU A 170 32.41 -3.93 39.80
CA LEU A 170 31.68 -3.32 40.95
C LEU A 170 32.00 -3.97 42.30
N ALA A 171 33.02 -4.82 42.38
CA ALA A 171 33.47 -5.49 43.60
C ALA A 171 34.97 -5.24 43.84
N ALA A 172 35.30 -4.03 44.27
CA ALA A 172 36.59 -3.69 44.88
C ALA A 172 36.38 -2.57 45.92
#